data_AF-A0A524JH34-F1
#
_entry.id   AF-A0A524JH34-F1
#
_cell.length_a   1.000
_cell.length_b   1.000
_cell.length_c   1.000
_cell.angle_alpha   90.00
_cell.angle_beta   90.00
_cell.angle_gamma   90.00
#
_symmetry.space_group_name_H-M   'P 1'
#
loop_
_entity.id
_entity.type
_entity.pdbx_description
1 polymer ?
#
loop_
_entity_poly.entity_id
_entity_poly.type
_entity_poly.pdbx_seq_one_letter_code
_entity_poly.pdbx_strand_id
1 'polypeptide(L)'
;MEKIRKLFPLLGQNIYADTATAGLLSDDLMDWRQEHDLDYLIGGSKMKIKAIQNQIPEVRKTVARFFGCKTENVALVPNFSL
;
A
#
# COMPACT_ATOMS: atom_id res chain seq x y z
N MET A 1 -0.38 15.34 15.82
CA MET A 1 0.65 15.19 14.77
C MET A 1 1.87 14.40 15.22
N GLU A 2 2.36 14.58 16.44
CA GLU A 2 3.58 13.90 16.90
C GLU A 2 3.53 12.36 16.83
N LYS A 3 2.39 11.75 17.19
CA LYS A 3 2.19 10.30 17.06
C LYS A 3 2.31 9.78 15.63
N ILE A 4 1.77 10.52 14.66
CA ILE A 4 1.82 10.16 13.23
C ILE A 4 3.25 10.31 12.71
N ARG A 5 3.97 11.36 13.12
CA ARG A 5 5.36 11.59 12.72
C ARG A 5 6.28 10.44 13.14
N LYS A 6 6.01 9.80 14.28
CA LYS A 6 6.77 8.65 14.78
C LYS A 6 6.64 7.39 13.91
N LEU A 7 5.61 7.29 13.07
CA LEU A 7 5.45 6.18 12.12
C LEU A 7 6.40 6.31 10.91
N PHE A 8 7.07 7.44 10.75
CA PHE A 8 7.93 7.73 9.60
C PHE A 8 9.36 8.07 10.09
N PRO A 9 10.27 7.09 10.17
CA PRO A 9 11.61 7.27 10.74
C PRO A 9 12.40 8.44 10.14
N LEU A 10 12.25 8.70 8.83
CA LEU A 10 12.91 9.79 8.12
C LEU A 10 12.61 11.17 8.74
N LEU A 11 11.41 11.36 9.27
CA LEU A 11 10.99 12.63 9.88
C LEU A 11 11.65 12.87 11.25
N GLY A 12 12.35 11.90 11.83
CA GLY A 12 13.20 12.10 13.00
C GLY A 12 14.53 12.82 12.67
N GLN A 13 14.96 12.78 11.41
CA GLN A 13 16.27 13.26 10.97
C GLN A 13 16.18 14.41 9.97
N ASN A 14 15.08 14.50 9.21
CA ASN A 14 14.95 15.44 8.10
C ASN A 14 13.61 16.17 8.10
N ILE A 15 13.59 17.32 7.42
CA ILE A 15 12.36 17.94 6.93
C ILE A 15 12.10 17.36 5.53
N TYR A 16 10.99 16.65 5.37
CA TYR A 16 10.61 16.08 4.08
C TYR A 16 9.57 16.98 3.40
N ALA A 17 10.02 17.86 2.51
CA ALA A 17 9.19 18.82 1.77
C ALA A 17 8.82 18.34 0.35
N ASP A 18 8.91 17.05 0.06
CA ASP A 18 8.72 16.44 -1.27
C ASP A 18 7.53 15.46 -1.33
N THR A 19 6.59 15.57 -0.37
CA THR A 19 5.47 14.62 -0.21
C THR A 19 4.54 14.53 -1.42
N ALA A 20 4.40 15.60 -2.19
CA ALA A 20 3.57 15.60 -3.39
C ALA A 20 4.18 14.77 -4.54
N THR A 21 5.51 14.65 -4.58
CA THR A 21 6.23 13.83 -5.57
C THR A 21 6.20 12.36 -5.15
N ALA A 22 6.51 12.07 -3.89
CA ALA A 22 6.48 10.73 -3.32
C ALA A 22 6.05 10.75 -1.85
N GLY A 23 5.10 9.88 -1.49
CA GLY A 23 4.73 9.67 -0.09
C GLY A 23 5.84 8.96 0.70
N LEU A 24 5.91 9.22 2.00
CA LEU A 24 6.79 8.46 2.90
C LEU A 24 6.18 7.08 3.21
N LEU A 25 7.05 6.09 3.37
CA LEU A 25 6.69 4.75 3.84
C LEU A 25 6.65 4.73 5.37
N SER A 26 5.51 4.34 5.95
CA SER A 26 5.39 4.15 7.39
C SER A 26 5.89 2.77 7.82
N ASP A 27 6.27 2.63 9.09
CA ASP A 27 6.71 1.35 9.67
C ASP A 27 5.65 0.25 9.47
N ASP A 28 4.39 0.51 9.83
CA ASP A 28 3.30 -0.47 9.66
C ASP A 28 3.11 -0.94 8.20
N LEU A 29 3.36 -0.06 7.22
CA LEU A 29 3.22 -0.40 5.80
C LEU A 29 4.44 -1.16 5.30
N MET A 30 5.63 -0.87 5.84
CA MET A 30 6.85 -1.63 5.58
C MET A 30 6.71 -3.07 6.09
N ASP A 31 6.19 -3.25 7.30
CA ASP A 31 5.97 -4.58 7.90
C ASP A 31 5.02 -5.42 7.03
N TRP A 32 3.88 -4.86 6.64
CA TRP A 32 2.94 -5.54 5.74
C TRP A 32 3.60 -5.93 4.39
N ARG A 33 4.45 -5.07 3.85
CA ARG A 33 5.14 -5.32 2.57
C ARG A 33 6.22 -6.40 2.70
N GLN A 34 6.94 -6.46 3.82
CA GLN A 34 7.91 -7.52 4.08
C GLN A 34 7.24 -8.90 4.11
N GLU A 35 6.07 -9.01 4.75
CA GLU A 35 5.28 -10.25 4.73
C GLU A 35 4.90 -10.65 3.29
N HIS A 36 4.48 -9.69 2.47
CA HIS A 36 4.14 -9.93 1.07
C HIS A 36 5.33 -10.44 0.25
N ASP A 37 6.50 -9.82 0.43
CA ASP A 37 7.73 -10.22 -0.26
C ASP A 37 8.21 -11.61 0.19
N LEU A 38 8.04 -11.94 1.48
CA LEU A 38 8.36 -13.26 2.04
C LEU A 38 7.41 -14.34 1.51
N ASP A 39 6.10 -14.06 1.46
CA ASP A 39 5.09 -14.93 0.86
C ASP A 39 5.42 -15.23 -0.60
N TYR A 40 5.92 -14.24 -1.35
CA TYR A 40 6.37 -14.44 -2.72
C TYR A 40 7.64 -15.29 -2.80
N LEU A 41 8.62 -15.02 -1.95
CA LEU A 41 9.89 -15.76 -1.91
C LEU A 41 9.67 -17.26 -1.65
N ILE A 42 8.76 -17.59 -0.71
CA ILE A 42 8.47 -18.97 -0.31
C ILE A 42 7.43 -19.62 -1.24
N GLY A 43 6.38 -18.89 -1.61
CA GLY A 43 5.22 -19.42 -2.32
C GLY A 43 5.24 -19.26 -3.84
N GLY A 44 6.16 -18.45 -4.39
CA GLY A 44 6.25 -18.14 -5.81
C GLY A 44 4.93 -17.63 -6.39
N SER A 45 4.52 -18.19 -7.52
CA SER A 45 3.29 -17.78 -8.22
C SER A 45 2.00 -18.07 -7.42
N LYS A 46 2.02 -18.97 -6.43
CA LYS A 46 0.84 -19.25 -5.58
C LYS A 46 0.42 -18.02 -4.78
N MET A 47 1.37 -17.19 -4.36
CA MET A 47 1.09 -15.92 -3.72
C MET A 47 0.23 -15.03 -4.65
N LYS A 48 0.61 -14.93 -5.94
CA LYS A 48 -0.14 -14.12 -6.93
C LYS A 48 -1.57 -14.63 -7.12
N ILE A 49 -1.77 -15.94 -7.15
CA ILE A 49 -3.12 -16.54 -7.26
C ILE A 49 -3.97 -16.15 -6.04
N LYS A 50 -3.42 -16.30 -4.83
CA LYS A 50 -4.09 -15.90 -3.58
C LYS A 50 -4.41 -14.41 -3.56
N ALA A 51 -3.49 -13.57 -4.05
CA ALA A 51 -3.68 -12.14 -4.14
C ALA A 51 -4.83 -11.77 -5.09
N ILE A 52 -4.88 -12.37 -6.28
CA ILE A 52 -5.94 -12.14 -7.26
C ILE A 52 -7.32 -12.58 -6.73
N GLN A 53 -7.38 -13.72 -6.04
CA GLN A 53 -8.64 -14.27 -5.55
C GLN A 53 -9.19 -13.49 -4.34
N ASN A 54 -8.32 -13.03 -3.44
CA ASN A 54 -8.76 -12.51 -2.14
C ASN A 54 -8.31 -11.07 -1.87
N GLN A 55 -7.01 -10.75 -2.05
CA GLN A 55 -6.48 -9.45 -1.64
C GLN A 55 -6.94 -8.32 -2.58
N ILE A 56 -6.84 -8.52 -3.89
CA ILE A 56 -7.22 -7.50 -4.89
C ILE A 56 -8.70 -7.10 -4.75
N PRO A 57 -9.67 -8.03 -4.62
CA PRO A 57 -11.06 -7.67 -4.34
C PRO A 57 -11.25 -6.82 -3.08
N GLU A 58 -10.57 -7.16 -1.97
CA GLU A 58 -10.69 -6.41 -0.71
C GLU A 58 -10.03 -5.02 -0.78
N VAL A 59 -8.92 -4.89 -1.50
CA VAL A 59 -8.29 -3.59 -1.79
C VAL A 59 -9.25 -2.72 -2.59
N ARG A 60 -9.86 -3.24 -3.66
CA ARG A 60 -10.84 -2.50 -4.48
C ARG A 60 -12.03 -2.05 -3.64
N LYS A 61 -12.58 -2.90 -2.77
CA LYS A 61 -13.68 -2.54 -1.86
C LYS A 61 -13.26 -1.44 -0.88
N THR A 62 -12.05 -1.52 -0.35
CA THR A 62 -11.53 -0.51 0.60
C THR A 62 -11.37 0.85 -0.05
N VAL A 63 -10.79 0.89 -1.27
CA VAL A 63 -10.67 2.12 -2.07
C VAL A 63 -12.05 2.68 -2.44
N ALA A 64 -12.97 1.81 -2.88
CA ALA A 64 -14.32 2.22 -3.24
C ALA A 64 -15.05 2.88 -2.06
N ARG A 65 -14.93 2.28 -0.86
CA ARG A 65 -15.46 2.87 0.38
C ARG A 65 -14.82 4.21 0.72
N PHE A 66 -13.50 4.34 0.55
CA PHE A 66 -12.78 5.59 0.82
C PHE A 66 -13.26 6.74 -0.08
N PHE A 67 -13.51 6.47 -1.36
CA PHE A 67 -14.02 7.47 -2.31
C PHE A 67 -15.55 7.55 -2.41
N GLY A 68 -16.29 6.74 -1.64
CA GLY A 68 -17.76 6.71 -1.69
C GLY A 68 -18.34 6.24 -3.03
N CYS A 69 -17.63 5.36 -3.75
CA CYS A 69 -18.04 4.85 -5.06
C CYS A 69 -18.31 3.33 -5.03
N LYS A 70 -18.77 2.78 -6.17
CA LYS A 70 -19.00 1.34 -6.30
C LYS A 70 -17.68 0.60 -6.59
N THR A 71 -17.56 -0.65 -6.14
CA THR A 71 -16.32 -1.44 -6.30
C THR A 71 -15.98 -1.70 -7.77
N GLU A 72 -17.00 -1.88 -8.62
CA GLU A 72 -16.86 -2.04 -10.06
C GLU A 72 -16.24 -0.82 -10.75
N ASN A 73 -16.30 0.37 -10.14
CA ASN A 73 -15.71 1.60 -10.68
C ASN A 73 -14.23 1.78 -10.28
N VAL A 74 -13.66 0.85 -9.51
CA VAL A 74 -12.26 0.91 -9.07
C VAL A 74 -11.41 -0.05 -9.89
N ALA A 75 -10.40 0.49 -10.57
CA ALA A 75 -9.31 -0.25 -11.18
C ALA A 75 -8.02 -0.03 -10.37
N LEU A 76 -7.19 -1.07 -10.25
CA LEU A 76 -5.86 -0.96 -9.64
C LEU A 76 -4.82 -0.99 -10.77
N VAL A 77 -4.06 0.10 -10.90
CA VAL A 77 -3.01 0.27 -11.91
C VAL A 77 -1.67 0.58 -11.22
N PRO A 78 -0.52 0.32 -11.86
CA PRO A 78 0.78 0.53 -11.22
C PRO A 78 1.10 1.99 -10.91
N ASN A 79 0.59 2.94 -11.71
CA ASN A 79 0.74 4.39 -11.52
C ASN A 79 -0.22 5.16 -12.44
N PHE A 80 -0.26 6.49 -12.31
CA PHE A 80 -1.12 7.40 -13.09
C PHE A 80 -0.69 7.60 -14.56
N SER A 81 0.52 7.18 -14.94
CA SER A 81 1.08 7.43 -16.27
C SER A 81 0.88 6.26 -17.24
N LEU A 82 0.39 5.12 -16.75
CA LEU A 82 0.10 3.91 -17.54
C LEU A 82 -1.31 3.94 -18.12
#